data_AF-A0A1A7ZH86-F1
#
_entry.id   AF-A0A1A7ZH86-F1
#
_cell.length_a   1.000
_cell.length_b   1.000
_cell.length_c   1.000
_cell.angle_alpha   90.00
_cell.angle_beta   90.00
_cell.angle_gamma   90.00
#
_symmetry.space_group_name_H-M   'P 1'
#
loop_
_entity.id
_entity.type
_entity.pdbx_description
1 polymer ?
#
loop_
_entity_poly.entity_id
_entity_poly.type
_entity_poly.pdbx_seq_one_letter_code
_entity_poly.pdbx_strand_id
1 'polypeptide(L)'
;EMVKFLLERIAPVHIDSEAISALVKLLNKSIEGTADDDEEGVTPDTAIRSGLELLKVLSFTHPTAFHSAETYESLLQCLKMEDDKVAEAAIQIFRNTGQKIETELQQIRSTLIPILHQKAKRGTPHQAKQAVHCIHAIFNNKEVQLAQIFEPLSHSLNADVPEQLITPLVSLGHIAMLAPDQFASPMKSIVANFIVKDLLMNDRSVGNKNGKLWTADEEVSPEVLAKVHAIKLLVRWLLGMKNNQSKSANSTLRLLSAMLVSEGDLTEQKKISKSDMSRLRLAAGAAIMKLAQEQCYHEIITPEQFQLCGLVINDECYQVRQIFAQKLHVALVKLLLPLEYLAVFALCAKDPVKERRAHARQCLLKNISVRREYIKQNPVTQEKLISLLPEYVVPYMIHLLAHDPDFTKPHEYEQLKDIKECLWFMLEVLMTKNENNSHAFLRKMVENIKQTKD
;
A
#
# COMPACT_ATOMS: atom_id res chain seq x y z
N GLU A 1 36.56 -0.87 27.94
CA GLU A 1 35.09 -0.71 28.08
C GLU A 1 34.38 -0.53 26.74
N MET A 2 34.79 0.40 25.86
CA MET A 2 34.15 0.61 24.54
C MET A 2 34.09 -0.66 23.67
N VAL A 3 35.18 -1.44 23.61
CA VAL A 3 35.22 -2.71 22.86
C VAL A 3 34.27 -3.74 23.46
N LYS A 4 34.18 -3.81 24.79
CA LYS A 4 33.25 -4.72 25.49
C LYS A 4 31.80 -4.35 25.18
N PHE A 5 31.45 -3.07 25.23
CA PHE A 5 30.10 -2.60 24.88
C PHE A 5 29.75 -2.89 23.42
N LEU A 6 30.71 -2.75 22.51
CA LEU A 6 30.51 -3.14 21.12
C LEU A 6 30.28 -4.66 20.99
N LEU A 7 31.13 -5.47 21.61
CA LEU A 7 31.04 -6.93 21.57
C LEU A 7 29.72 -7.44 22.16
N GLU A 8 29.27 -6.89 23.29
CA GLU A 8 27.97 -7.23 23.90
C GLU A 8 26.78 -6.88 23.00
N ARG A 9 26.93 -5.90 22.10
CA ARG A 9 25.85 -5.51 21.16
C ARG A 9 25.84 -6.28 19.85
N ILE A 10 26.97 -6.85 19.44
CA ILE A 10 27.09 -7.55 18.14
C ILE A 10 27.17 -9.07 18.28
N ALA A 11 27.57 -9.58 19.45
CA ALA A 11 27.64 -11.02 19.67
C ALA A 11 26.22 -11.63 19.70
N PRO A 12 25.97 -12.71 18.96
CA PRO A 12 24.69 -13.42 19.04
C PRO A 12 24.60 -14.13 20.39
N VAL A 13 23.77 -13.60 21.29
CA VAL A 13 23.59 -14.18 22.64
C VAL A 13 22.42 -15.16 22.68
N HIS A 14 21.32 -14.83 22.00
CA HIS A 14 20.06 -15.58 22.11
C HIS A 14 19.64 -16.27 20.81
N ILE A 15 20.10 -15.78 19.66
CA ILE A 15 19.59 -16.19 18.35
C ILE A 15 20.74 -16.74 17.51
N ASP A 16 20.71 -18.06 17.32
CA ASP A 16 21.51 -18.82 16.38
C ASP A 16 20.64 -19.93 15.75
N SER A 17 21.26 -20.79 14.93
CA SER A 17 20.53 -21.87 14.25
C SER A 17 19.94 -22.91 15.20
N GLU A 18 20.58 -23.17 16.34
CA GLU A 18 20.10 -24.12 17.34
C GLU A 18 18.91 -23.54 18.10
N ALA A 19 18.98 -22.26 18.49
CA ALA A 19 17.90 -21.53 19.12
C ALA A 19 16.65 -21.44 18.23
N ILE A 20 16.82 -21.17 16.93
CA ILE A 20 15.69 -21.19 15.98
C ILE A 20 15.10 -22.60 15.87
N SER A 21 15.92 -23.63 15.75
CA SER A 21 15.44 -25.02 15.72
C SER A 21 14.68 -25.39 16.99
N ALA A 22 15.18 -24.99 18.17
CA ALA A 22 14.52 -25.20 19.45
C ALA A 22 13.18 -24.47 19.54
N LEU A 23 13.11 -23.20 19.11
CA LEU A 23 11.88 -22.41 19.09
C LEU A 23 10.83 -23.04 18.16
N VAL A 24 11.26 -23.52 16.99
CA VAL A 24 10.38 -24.21 16.04
C VAL A 24 9.91 -25.56 16.59
N LYS A 25 10.75 -26.29 17.34
CA LYS A 25 10.34 -27.51 18.03
C LYS A 25 9.30 -27.24 19.12
N LEU A 26 9.45 -26.16 19.89
CA LEU A 26 8.43 -25.75 20.86
C LEU A 26 7.10 -25.43 20.15
N LEU A 27 7.16 -24.71 19.03
CA LEU A 27 5.99 -24.44 18.21
C LEU A 27 5.28 -25.73 17.76
N ASN A 28 6.03 -26.72 17.28
CA ASN A 28 5.45 -28.00 16.86
C ASN A 28 4.77 -28.72 18.03
N LYS A 29 5.35 -28.70 19.23
CA LYS A 29 4.71 -29.30 20.41
C LYS A 29 3.35 -28.66 20.69
N SER A 30 3.25 -27.33 20.60
CA SER A 30 1.97 -26.64 20.75
C SER A 30 0.98 -27.01 19.63
N ILE A 31 1.45 -27.18 18.39
CA ILE A 31 0.62 -27.62 17.25
C ILE A 31 0.11 -29.05 17.44
N GLU A 32 0.95 -29.95 17.95
CA GLU A 32 0.62 -31.36 18.21
C GLU A 32 -0.21 -31.55 19.49
N GLY A 33 -0.38 -30.50 20.30
CA GLY A 33 -1.04 -30.58 21.61
C GLY A 33 -0.23 -31.34 22.66
N THR A 34 1.09 -31.42 22.48
CA THR A 34 2.04 -32.11 23.38
C THR A 34 2.87 -31.13 24.22
N ALA A 35 2.60 -29.83 24.11
CA ALA A 35 3.20 -28.80 24.94
C ALA A 35 2.44 -28.63 26.26
N ASP A 36 3.17 -28.21 27.30
CA ASP A 36 2.62 -27.87 28.62
C ASP A 36 2.05 -26.43 28.64
N ASP A 37 1.43 -26.00 27.52
CA ASP A 37 0.99 -24.61 27.32
C ASP A 37 0.01 -24.15 28.43
N ASP A 38 -0.93 -25.03 28.80
CA ASP A 38 -1.91 -24.75 29.87
C ASP A 38 -1.26 -24.64 31.25
N GLU A 39 -0.19 -25.40 31.52
CA GLU A 39 0.57 -25.32 32.78
C GLU A 39 1.38 -24.00 32.85
N GLU A 40 1.85 -23.51 31.71
CA GLU A 40 2.50 -22.21 31.54
C GLU A 40 1.50 -21.03 31.47
N GLY A 41 0.20 -21.30 31.58
CA GLY A 41 -0.86 -20.30 31.63
C GLY A 41 -1.17 -19.63 30.29
N VAL A 42 -0.86 -20.28 29.16
CA VAL A 42 -1.12 -19.78 27.81
C VAL A 42 -1.90 -20.81 27.01
N THR A 43 -2.86 -20.41 26.19
CA THR A 43 -3.55 -21.37 25.33
C THR A 43 -2.68 -21.79 24.14
N PRO A 44 -2.79 -23.04 23.64
CA PRO A 44 -2.02 -23.49 22.48
C PRO A 44 -2.13 -22.56 21.26
N ASP A 45 -3.35 -22.09 20.94
CA ASP A 45 -3.56 -21.12 19.85
C ASP A 45 -2.78 -19.81 20.04
N THR A 46 -2.70 -19.32 21.28
CA THR A 46 -1.98 -18.08 21.60
C THR A 46 -0.47 -18.30 21.52
N ALA A 47 0.01 -19.44 22.02
CA ALA A 47 1.42 -19.84 21.94
C ALA A 47 1.86 -19.95 20.47
N ILE A 48 1.07 -20.63 19.63
CA ILE A 48 1.35 -20.82 18.20
C ILE A 48 1.42 -19.48 17.47
N ARG A 49 0.42 -18.61 17.66
CA ARG A 49 0.36 -17.30 16.99
C ARG A 49 1.52 -16.39 17.42
N SER A 50 1.79 -16.30 18.72
CA SER A 50 2.90 -15.50 19.25
C SER A 50 4.26 -16.03 18.80
N GLY A 51 4.45 -17.35 18.81
CA GLY A 51 5.67 -18.01 18.35
C GLY A 51 5.95 -17.76 16.88
N LEU A 52 4.92 -17.85 16.02
CA LEU A 52 5.05 -17.55 14.59
C LEU A 52 5.29 -16.07 14.32
N GLU A 53 4.68 -15.16 15.06
CA GLU A 53 4.96 -13.72 14.95
C GLU A 53 6.43 -13.42 15.34
N LEU A 54 6.95 -14.07 16.39
CA LEU A 54 8.35 -13.97 16.76
C LEU A 54 9.26 -14.53 15.66
N LEU A 55 8.99 -15.74 15.15
CA LEU A 55 9.74 -16.35 14.05
C LEU A 55 9.70 -15.47 12.80
N LYS A 56 8.57 -14.82 12.51
CA LYS A 56 8.45 -13.87 11.40
C LYS A 56 9.38 -12.68 11.58
N VAL A 57 9.46 -12.08 12.78
CA VAL A 57 10.43 -11.00 13.07
C VAL A 57 11.87 -11.49 12.95
N LEU A 58 12.17 -12.68 13.47
CA LEU A 58 13.50 -13.29 13.40
C LEU A 58 13.90 -13.63 11.97
N SER A 59 12.95 -14.00 11.10
CA SER A 59 13.22 -14.28 9.68
C SER A 59 13.76 -13.06 8.91
N PHE A 60 13.47 -11.84 9.37
CA PHE A 60 14.02 -10.61 8.76
C PHE A 60 15.41 -10.23 9.31
N THR A 61 15.68 -10.55 10.58
CA THR A 61 16.89 -10.12 11.28
C THR A 61 18.00 -11.17 11.25
N HIS A 62 17.63 -12.45 11.27
CA HIS A 62 18.54 -13.60 11.33
C HIS A 62 18.15 -14.69 10.29
N PRO A 63 17.96 -14.35 9.00
CA PRO A 63 17.44 -15.28 8.00
C PRO A 63 18.29 -16.56 7.84
N THR A 64 19.60 -16.47 8.01
CA THR A 64 20.53 -17.60 7.88
C THR A 64 20.36 -18.64 8.98
N ALA A 65 19.87 -18.25 10.16
CA ALA A 65 19.65 -19.16 11.28
C ALA A 65 18.51 -20.16 11.04
N PHE A 66 17.62 -19.87 10.08
CA PHE A 66 16.50 -20.76 9.72
C PHE A 66 16.90 -21.89 8.77
N HIS A 67 18.12 -21.87 8.24
CA HIS A 67 18.53 -22.78 7.17
C HIS A 67 18.87 -24.18 7.69
N SER A 68 17.84 -24.95 8.06
CA SER A 68 17.94 -26.36 8.41
C SER A 68 16.73 -27.15 7.89
N ALA A 69 16.93 -28.42 7.55
CA ALA A 69 15.84 -29.29 7.07
C ALA A 69 14.71 -29.38 8.10
N GLU A 70 15.05 -29.64 9.37
CA GLU A 70 14.08 -29.75 10.48
C GLU A 70 13.21 -28.49 10.63
N THR A 71 13.82 -27.29 10.54
CA THR A 71 13.09 -26.03 10.62
C THR A 71 12.08 -25.89 9.49
N TYR A 72 12.48 -26.20 8.26
CA TYR A 72 11.58 -26.11 7.11
C TYR A 72 10.51 -27.19 7.08
N GLU A 73 10.79 -28.40 7.56
CA GLU A 73 9.76 -29.46 7.69
C GLU A 73 8.65 -29.04 8.66
N SER A 74 9.03 -28.43 9.77
CA SER A 74 8.11 -27.87 10.76
C SER A 74 7.27 -26.73 10.19
N LEU A 75 7.91 -25.82 9.44
CA LEU A 75 7.19 -24.75 8.74
C LEU A 75 6.24 -25.30 7.65
N LEU A 76 6.57 -26.41 7.00
CA LEU A 76 5.67 -27.09 6.05
C LEU A 76 4.42 -27.64 6.77
N GLN A 77 4.52 -28.08 8.02
CA GLN A 77 3.35 -28.48 8.82
C GLN A 77 2.46 -27.28 9.11
N CYS A 78 3.04 -26.14 9.49
CA CYS A 78 2.30 -24.88 9.70
C CYS A 78 1.49 -24.46 8.47
N LEU A 79 2.02 -24.69 7.25
CA LEU A 79 1.30 -24.38 6.00
C LEU A 79 0.05 -25.23 5.76
N LYS A 80 -0.04 -26.41 6.39
CA LYS A 80 -1.16 -27.35 6.26
C LYS A 80 -2.24 -27.12 7.30
N MET A 81 -2.00 -26.26 8.29
CA MET A 81 -3.00 -25.92 9.30
C MET A 81 -4.17 -25.14 8.66
N GLU A 82 -5.35 -25.28 9.26
CA GLU A 82 -6.56 -24.56 8.82
C GLU A 82 -6.52 -23.07 9.17
N ASP A 83 -5.70 -22.66 10.15
CA ASP A 83 -5.56 -21.25 10.52
C ASP A 83 -4.85 -20.46 9.39
N ASP A 84 -5.61 -19.57 8.77
CA ASP A 84 -5.14 -18.77 7.64
C ASP A 84 -3.96 -17.86 7.97
N LYS A 85 -3.90 -17.33 9.20
CA LYS A 85 -2.82 -16.43 9.65
C LYS A 85 -1.54 -17.21 9.91
N VAL A 86 -1.65 -18.42 10.43
CA VAL A 86 -0.52 -19.33 10.62
C VAL A 86 0.10 -19.67 9.27
N ALA A 87 -0.72 -20.09 8.31
CA ALA A 87 -0.24 -20.37 6.96
C ALA A 87 0.38 -19.13 6.29
N GLU A 88 -0.22 -17.94 6.44
CA GLU A 88 0.36 -16.69 5.91
C GLU A 88 1.74 -16.40 6.50
N ALA A 89 1.90 -16.49 7.82
CA ALA A 89 3.16 -16.24 8.51
C ALA A 89 4.24 -17.23 8.06
N ALA A 90 3.90 -18.52 7.95
CA ALA A 90 4.82 -19.54 7.48
C ALA A 90 5.28 -19.29 6.03
N ILE A 91 4.40 -18.91 5.09
CA ILE A 91 4.81 -18.55 3.71
C ILE A 91 5.79 -17.36 3.73
N GLN A 92 5.55 -16.39 4.61
CA GLN A 92 6.42 -15.22 4.73
C GLN A 92 7.80 -15.57 5.29
N ILE A 93 7.87 -16.49 6.27
CA ILE A 93 9.15 -17.01 6.78
C ILE A 93 9.90 -17.72 5.64
N PHE A 94 9.24 -18.64 4.90
CA PHE A 94 9.85 -19.29 3.73
C PHE A 94 10.41 -18.28 2.73
N ARG A 95 9.63 -17.25 2.39
CA ARG A 95 10.07 -16.21 1.46
C ARG A 95 11.35 -15.51 1.94
N ASN A 96 11.45 -15.23 3.23
CA ASN A 96 12.55 -14.46 3.80
C ASN A 96 13.84 -15.28 3.96
N THR A 97 13.72 -16.59 4.21
CA THR A 97 14.87 -17.43 4.57
C THR A 97 15.21 -18.48 3.52
N GLY A 98 14.28 -18.78 2.62
CA GLY A 98 14.31 -19.95 1.73
C GLY A 98 15.21 -19.86 0.51
N GLN A 99 16.09 -18.86 0.38
CA GLN A 99 16.90 -18.62 -0.83
C GLN A 99 17.75 -19.82 -1.27
N LYS A 100 18.12 -20.70 -0.32
CA LYS A 100 18.94 -21.90 -0.57
C LYS A 100 18.13 -23.19 -0.64
N ILE A 101 16.81 -23.14 -0.49
CA ILE A 101 15.95 -24.33 -0.52
C ILE A 101 16.07 -25.07 -1.85
N GLU A 102 16.14 -24.35 -2.96
CA GLU A 102 16.20 -24.99 -4.27
C GLU A 102 17.48 -25.78 -4.53
N THR A 103 18.61 -25.26 -4.09
CA THR A 103 19.93 -25.86 -4.33
C THR A 103 20.28 -26.91 -3.28
N GLU A 104 19.91 -26.68 -2.02
CA GLU A 104 20.39 -27.49 -0.88
C GLU A 104 19.30 -28.42 -0.29
N LEU A 105 18.00 -28.16 -0.50
CA LEU A 105 16.90 -28.88 0.16
C LEU A 105 15.80 -29.34 -0.82
N GLN A 106 16.15 -30.25 -1.73
CA GLN A 106 15.28 -30.72 -2.81
C GLN A 106 13.93 -31.31 -2.34
N GLN A 107 13.90 -31.99 -1.19
CA GLN A 107 12.68 -32.58 -0.64
C GLN A 107 11.69 -31.50 -0.16
N ILE A 108 12.20 -30.46 0.52
CA ILE A 108 11.42 -29.30 0.94
C ILE A 108 10.86 -28.58 -0.28
N ARG A 109 11.71 -28.31 -1.29
CA ARG A 109 11.30 -27.71 -2.56
C ARG A 109 10.13 -28.46 -3.21
N SER A 110 10.25 -29.78 -3.32
CA SER A 110 9.25 -30.61 -4.03
C SER A 110 7.89 -30.61 -3.34
N THR A 111 7.88 -30.43 -2.01
CA THR A 111 6.66 -30.34 -1.20
C THR A 111 6.09 -28.92 -1.17
N LEU A 112 6.96 -27.91 -1.16
CA LEU A 112 6.58 -26.50 -1.05
C LEU A 112 5.87 -25.98 -2.31
N ILE A 113 6.38 -26.32 -3.51
CA ILE A 113 5.84 -25.81 -4.78
C ILE A 113 4.32 -26.04 -4.93
N PRO A 114 3.79 -27.27 -4.77
CA PRO A 114 2.35 -27.52 -4.91
C PRO A 114 1.50 -26.73 -3.91
N ILE A 115 1.97 -26.57 -2.66
CA ILE A 115 1.28 -25.81 -1.62
C ILE A 115 1.20 -24.33 -2.02
N LEU A 116 2.31 -23.75 -2.48
CA LEU A 116 2.32 -22.36 -2.94
C LEU A 116 1.40 -22.15 -4.15
N HIS A 117 1.35 -23.11 -5.09
CA HIS A 117 0.42 -23.07 -6.21
C HIS A 117 -1.05 -23.09 -5.74
N GLN A 118 -1.38 -23.97 -4.79
CA GLN A 118 -2.72 -24.03 -4.21
C GLN A 118 -3.08 -22.71 -3.52
N LYS A 119 -2.20 -22.18 -2.66
CA LYS A 119 -2.43 -20.94 -1.93
C LYS A 119 -2.52 -19.72 -2.86
N ALA A 120 -1.73 -19.69 -3.94
CA ALA A 120 -1.85 -18.65 -4.98
C ALA A 120 -3.16 -18.73 -5.78
N LYS A 121 -3.73 -19.92 -5.98
CA LYS A 121 -4.96 -20.09 -6.78
C LYS A 121 -6.24 -20.00 -5.97
N ARG A 122 -6.23 -20.51 -4.74
CA ARG A 122 -7.44 -20.76 -3.92
C ARG A 122 -7.32 -20.31 -2.46
N GLY A 123 -6.15 -19.83 -2.03
CA GLY A 123 -5.97 -19.33 -0.67
C GLY A 123 -6.64 -17.98 -0.45
N THR A 124 -6.49 -17.44 0.75
CA THR A 124 -6.93 -16.08 1.04
C THR A 124 -6.12 -15.07 0.19
N PRO A 125 -6.64 -13.85 -0.03
CA PRO A 125 -5.90 -12.81 -0.75
C PRO A 125 -4.49 -12.55 -0.19
N HIS A 126 -4.31 -12.66 1.13
CA HIS A 126 -3.02 -12.46 1.78
C HIS A 126 -2.06 -13.63 1.51
N GLN A 127 -2.53 -14.87 1.70
CA GLN A 127 -1.75 -16.07 1.35
C GLN A 127 -1.35 -16.09 -0.11
N ALA A 128 -2.26 -15.73 -1.01
CA ALA A 128 -2.01 -15.72 -2.45
C ALA A 128 -0.90 -14.74 -2.84
N LYS A 129 -0.93 -13.52 -2.27
CA LYS A 129 0.16 -12.55 -2.39
C LYS A 129 1.48 -13.14 -1.89
N GLN A 130 1.51 -13.70 -0.68
CA GLN A 130 2.77 -14.21 -0.13
C GLN A 130 3.29 -15.40 -0.94
N ALA A 131 2.41 -16.27 -1.44
CA ALA A 131 2.78 -17.43 -2.23
C ALA A 131 3.45 -17.04 -3.55
N VAL A 132 2.88 -16.07 -4.28
CA VAL A 132 3.49 -15.55 -5.52
C VAL A 132 4.87 -14.93 -5.25
N HIS A 133 5.03 -14.16 -4.16
CA HIS A 133 6.33 -13.60 -3.78
C HIS A 133 7.33 -14.68 -3.35
N CYS A 134 6.88 -15.70 -2.64
CA CYS A 134 7.68 -16.83 -2.19
C CYS A 134 8.22 -17.62 -3.40
N ILE A 135 7.37 -17.93 -4.39
CA ILE A 135 7.77 -18.57 -5.65
C ILE A 135 8.84 -17.76 -6.36
N HIS A 136 8.62 -16.45 -6.49
CA HIS A 136 9.55 -15.55 -7.16
C HIS A 136 10.91 -15.43 -6.45
N ALA A 137 10.91 -15.49 -5.11
CA ALA A 137 12.12 -15.32 -4.30
C ALA A 137 12.98 -16.59 -4.19
N ILE A 138 12.35 -17.77 -4.20
CA ILE A 138 13.03 -19.04 -3.87
C ILE A 138 13.44 -19.83 -5.12
N PHE A 139 12.65 -19.81 -6.20
CA PHE A 139 12.84 -20.73 -7.32
C PHE A 139 13.45 -20.06 -8.56
N ASN A 140 14.45 -20.72 -9.14
CA ASN A 140 15.16 -20.32 -10.35
C ASN A 140 14.24 -20.46 -11.57
N ASN A 141 13.44 -21.52 -11.63
CA ASN A 141 12.41 -21.74 -12.64
C ASN A 141 11.09 -20.99 -12.36
N LYS A 142 11.15 -19.88 -11.61
CA LYS A 142 9.99 -19.03 -11.26
C LYS A 142 9.10 -18.69 -12.45
N GLU A 143 9.65 -18.45 -13.63
CA GLU A 143 8.87 -18.13 -14.83
C GLU A 143 7.88 -19.25 -15.17
N VAL A 144 8.32 -20.51 -15.09
CA VAL A 144 7.46 -21.68 -15.34
C VAL A 144 6.42 -21.83 -14.24
N GLN A 145 6.82 -21.65 -12.97
CA GLN A 145 5.89 -21.75 -11.83
C GLN A 145 4.80 -20.69 -11.89
N LEU A 146 5.18 -19.44 -12.18
CA LEU A 146 4.24 -18.33 -12.31
C LEU A 146 3.31 -18.52 -13.52
N ALA A 147 3.78 -19.08 -14.64
CA ALA A 147 2.93 -19.40 -15.79
C ALA A 147 1.85 -20.44 -15.45
N GLN A 148 2.23 -21.50 -14.72
CA GLN A 148 1.30 -22.53 -14.24
C GLN A 148 0.24 -22.00 -13.25
N ILE A 149 0.45 -20.82 -12.67
CA ILE A 149 -0.54 -20.10 -11.87
C ILE A 149 -1.35 -19.16 -12.75
N PHE A 150 -0.67 -18.39 -13.60
CA PHE A 150 -1.28 -17.36 -14.44
C PHE A 150 -2.33 -17.94 -15.37
N GLU A 151 -2.00 -18.98 -16.15
CA GLU A 151 -2.88 -19.49 -17.21
C GLU A 151 -4.23 -19.98 -16.66
N PRO A 152 -4.31 -20.86 -15.63
CA PRO A 152 -5.62 -21.28 -15.13
C PRO A 152 -6.42 -20.10 -14.55
N LEU A 153 -5.75 -19.16 -13.90
CA LEU A 153 -6.42 -18.01 -13.31
C LEU A 153 -6.98 -17.07 -14.37
N SER A 154 -6.22 -16.78 -15.44
CA SER A 154 -6.67 -15.91 -16.53
C SER A 154 -7.88 -16.47 -17.26
N HIS A 155 -7.98 -17.79 -17.41
CA HIS A 155 -9.13 -18.45 -18.05
C HIS A 155 -10.35 -18.56 -17.11
N SER A 156 -10.14 -18.53 -15.80
CA SER A 156 -11.22 -18.65 -14.80
C SER A 156 -11.90 -17.32 -14.44
N LEU A 157 -11.43 -16.19 -14.98
CA LEU A 157 -11.99 -14.87 -14.70
C LEU A 157 -13.42 -14.79 -15.24
N ASN A 158 -14.38 -14.63 -14.33
CA ASN A 158 -15.80 -14.50 -14.65
C ASN A 158 -16.43 -13.38 -13.81
N ALA A 159 -16.89 -12.33 -14.46
CA ALA A 159 -17.49 -11.16 -13.81
C ALA A 159 -18.89 -11.44 -13.24
N ASP A 160 -19.53 -12.55 -13.64
CA ASP A 160 -20.84 -12.96 -13.12
C ASP A 160 -20.74 -13.68 -11.76
N VAL A 161 -19.52 -14.03 -11.31
CA VAL A 161 -19.27 -14.64 -10.00
C VAL A 161 -18.19 -13.84 -9.24
N PRO A 162 -18.49 -12.58 -8.84
CA PRO A 162 -17.50 -11.65 -8.31
C PRO A 162 -16.82 -12.10 -7.01
N GLU A 163 -17.49 -12.94 -6.20
CA GLU A 163 -16.94 -13.52 -4.96
C GLU A 163 -15.67 -14.34 -5.23
N GLN A 164 -15.58 -14.96 -6.41
CA GLN A 164 -14.45 -15.81 -6.79
C GLN A 164 -13.29 -15.02 -7.41
N LEU A 165 -13.45 -13.72 -7.68
CA LEU A 165 -12.44 -12.92 -8.38
C LEU A 165 -11.33 -12.39 -7.47
N ILE A 166 -11.57 -12.26 -6.16
CA ILE A 166 -10.64 -11.52 -5.28
C ILE A 166 -9.25 -12.14 -5.27
N THR A 167 -9.13 -13.45 -5.00
CA THR A 167 -7.83 -14.15 -4.98
C THR A 167 -7.16 -14.18 -6.36
N PRO A 168 -7.84 -14.56 -7.46
CA PRO A 168 -7.29 -14.48 -8.81
C PRO A 168 -6.73 -13.11 -9.16
N LEU A 169 -7.46 -12.02 -8.88
CA LEU A 169 -7.02 -10.65 -9.16
C LEU A 169 -5.77 -10.27 -8.34
N VAL A 170 -5.65 -10.75 -7.09
CA VAL A 170 -4.46 -10.50 -6.28
C VAL A 170 -3.25 -11.23 -6.83
N SER A 171 -3.39 -12.51 -7.17
CA SER A 171 -2.31 -13.31 -7.75
C SER A 171 -1.85 -12.74 -9.09
N LEU A 172 -2.79 -12.51 -10.02
CA LEU A 172 -2.49 -11.93 -11.33
C LEU A 172 -1.82 -10.56 -11.21
N GLY A 173 -2.28 -9.70 -10.29
CA GLY A 173 -1.64 -8.40 -10.05
C GLY A 173 -0.22 -8.53 -9.50
N HIS A 174 0.04 -9.47 -8.59
CA HIS A 174 1.40 -9.69 -8.09
C HIS A 174 2.32 -10.35 -9.11
N ILE A 175 1.81 -11.25 -9.96
CA ILE A 175 2.55 -11.80 -11.11
C ILE A 175 2.92 -10.68 -12.08
N ALA A 176 1.97 -9.81 -12.43
CA ALA A 176 2.21 -8.67 -13.33
C ALA A 176 3.28 -7.70 -12.81
N MET A 177 3.40 -7.57 -11.49
CA MET A 177 4.41 -6.71 -10.85
C MET A 177 5.80 -7.34 -10.83
N LEU A 178 5.89 -8.67 -10.66
CA LEU A 178 7.15 -9.39 -10.46
C LEU A 178 7.75 -9.98 -11.75
N ALA A 179 6.91 -10.25 -12.74
CA ALA A 179 7.31 -10.78 -14.04
C ALA A 179 6.63 -9.99 -15.20
N PRO A 180 6.83 -8.66 -15.27
CA PRO A 180 6.13 -7.80 -16.23
C PRO A 180 6.41 -8.19 -17.68
N ASP A 181 7.65 -8.56 -18.02
CA ASP A 181 8.06 -8.88 -19.40
C ASP A 181 7.43 -10.19 -19.88
N GLN A 182 7.42 -11.22 -19.03
CA GLN A 182 6.87 -12.54 -19.35
C GLN A 182 5.37 -12.47 -19.66
N PHE A 183 4.62 -11.65 -18.93
CA PHE A 183 3.16 -11.59 -19.03
C PHE A 183 2.65 -10.29 -19.68
N ALA A 184 3.50 -9.50 -20.34
CA ALA A 184 3.16 -8.18 -20.85
C ALA A 184 1.92 -8.17 -21.77
N SER A 185 1.91 -9.05 -22.79
CA SER A 185 0.81 -9.12 -23.76
C SER A 185 -0.46 -9.76 -23.17
N PRO A 186 -0.40 -10.95 -22.52
CA PRO A 186 -1.58 -11.53 -21.88
C PRO A 186 -2.22 -10.62 -20.82
N MET A 187 -1.40 -9.97 -19.98
CA MET A 187 -1.91 -9.05 -18.96
C MET A 187 -2.56 -7.82 -19.58
N LYS A 188 -1.99 -7.23 -20.64
CA LYS A 188 -2.61 -6.12 -21.36
C LYS A 188 -3.98 -6.51 -21.93
N SER A 189 -4.13 -7.73 -22.44
CA SER A 189 -5.42 -8.26 -22.90
C SER A 189 -6.43 -8.40 -21.76
N ILE A 190 -6.03 -9.00 -20.63
CA ILE A 190 -6.88 -9.12 -19.42
C ILE A 190 -7.33 -7.74 -18.95
N VAL A 191 -6.41 -6.77 -18.88
CA VAL A 191 -6.73 -5.41 -18.45
C VAL A 191 -7.76 -4.76 -19.37
N ALA A 192 -7.57 -4.81 -20.69
CA ALA A 192 -8.47 -4.17 -21.63
C ALA A 192 -9.85 -4.85 -21.66
N ASN A 193 -9.86 -6.17 -21.82
CA ASN A 193 -11.08 -6.93 -22.13
C ASN A 193 -11.88 -7.30 -20.90
N PHE A 194 -11.21 -7.69 -19.81
CA PHE A 194 -11.89 -8.12 -18.59
C PHE A 194 -11.95 -7.00 -17.56
N ILE A 195 -10.81 -6.45 -17.13
CA ILE A 195 -10.77 -5.50 -16.01
C ILE A 195 -11.53 -4.22 -16.34
N VAL A 196 -11.21 -3.57 -17.46
CA VAL A 196 -11.85 -2.31 -17.85
C VAL A 196 -13.24 -2.57 -18.41
N LYS A 197 -13.33 -3.29 -19.53
CA LYS A 197 -14.58 -3.42 -20.29
C LYS A 197 -15.64 -4.24 -19.58
N ASP A 198 -15.28 -5.38 -18.99
CA ASP A 198 -16.27 -6.33 -18.46
C ASP A 198 -16.58 -6.09 -16.97
N LEU A 199 -15.58 -5.73 -16.16
CA LEU A 199 -15.74 -5.56 -14.72
C LEU A 199 -16.02 -4.10 -14.32
N LEU A 200 -15.11 -3.16 -14.60
CA LEU A 200 -15.24 -1.79 -14.09
C LEU A 200 -16.38 -1.00 -14.75
N MET A 201 -16.61 -1.20 -16.05
CA MET A 201 -17.61 -0.47 -16.85
C MET A 201 -19.02 -1.07 -16.81
N ASN A 202 -19.29 -2.05 -15.95
CA ASN A 202 -20.62 -2.66 -15.79
C ASN A 202 -21.01 -2.73 -14.31
N ASP A 203 -22.31 -2.59 -14.04
CA ASP A 203 -22.91 -2.80 -12.71
C ASP A 203 -23.99 -3.88 -12.81
N ARG A 204 -23.64 -5.08 -12.34
CA ARG A 204 -24.48 -6.29 -12.37
C ARG A 204 -25.43 -6.36 -11.18
N SER A 205 -24.96 -5.93 -10.02
CA SER A 205 -25.73 -5.91 -8.79
C SER A 205 -26.31 -4.52 -8.51
N VAL A 206 -27.51 -4.48 -7.93
CA VAL A 206 -28.13 -3.23 -7.46
C VAL A 206 -27.85 -3.10 -5.97
N GLY A 207 -27.16 -2.03 -5.59
CA GLY A 207 -26.79 -1.74 -4.21
C GLY A 207 -27.99 -1.37 -3.34
N ASN A 208 -27.90 -1.68 -2.04
CA ASN A 208 -28.93 -1.32 -1.08
C ASN A 208 -29.01 0.21 -0.88
N LYS A 209 -30.22 0.76 -0.90
CA LYS A 209 -30.50 2.20 -0.77
C LYS A 209 -30.77 2.59 0.69
N ASN A 210 -29.86 2.27 1.59
CA ASN A 210 -29.99 2.62 3.02
C ASN A 210 -29.47 4.03 3.36
N GLY A 211 -28.88 4.73 2.39
CA GLY A 211 -28.33 6.09 2.55
C GLY A 211 -27.01 6.18 3.31
N LYS A 212 -26.46 5.08 3.82
CA LYS A 212 -25.18 5.07 4.54
C LYS A 212 -24.03 5.36 3.57
N LEU A 213 -23.08 6.20 4.00
CA LEU A 213 -21.84 6.48 3.25
C LEU A 213 -20.74 5.44 3.50
N TRP A 214 -20.91 4.56 4.48
CA TRP A 214 -19.95 3.50 4.78
C TRP A 214 -20.64 2.31 5.45
N THR A 215 -20.13 1.13 5.17
CA THR A 215 -20.56 -0.15 5.74
C THR A 215 -19.34 -0.97 6.16
N ALA A 216 -19.55 -1.96 7.04
CA ALA A 216 -18.50 -2.90 7.44
C ALA A 216 -17.99 -3.70 6.22
N ASP A 217 -16.79 -4.27 6.30
CA ASP A 217 -16.16 -4.94 5.15
C ASP A 217 -16.97 -6.15 4.66
N GLU A 218 -17.71 -6.80 5.56
CA GLU A 218 -18.58 -7.95 5.30
C GLU A 218 -19.88 -7.56 4.55
N GLU A 219 -20.28 -6.30 4.65
CA GLU A 219 -21.50 -5.76 4.01
C GLU A 219 -21.20 -5.11 2.64
N VAL A 220 -19.93 -4.98 2.25
CA VAL A 220 -19.55 -4.44 0.94
C VAL A 220 -19.95 -5.44 -0.14
N SER A 221 -20.53 -4.94 -1.24
CA SER A 221 -20.93 -5.84 -2.32
C SER A 221 -19.71 -6.59 -2.90
N PRO A 222 -19.84 -7.91 -3.18
CA PRO A 222 -18.75 -8.68 -3.76
C PRO A 222 -18.22 -8.10 -5.08
N GLU A 223 -19.12 -7.54 -5.89
CA GLU A 223 -18.78 -6.83 -7.13
C GLU A 223 -17.85 -5.64 -6.87
N VAL A 224 -18.13 -4.81 -5.86
CA VAL A 224 -17.30 -3.65 -5.53
C VAL A 224 -15.98 -4.07 -4.91
N LEU A 225 -15.96 -5.13 -4.09
CA LEU A 225 -14.69 -5.73 -3.63
C LEU A 225 -13.83 -6.19 -4.81
N ALA A 226 -14.42 -6.85 -5.81
CA ALA A 226 -13.73 -7.23 -7.03
C ALA A 226 -13.21 -6.01 -7.81
N LYS A 227 -14.03 -4.95 -7.99
CA LYS A 227 -13.61 -3.68 -8.62
C LYS A 227 -12.43 -3.02 -7.90
N VAL A 228 -12.45 -2.97 -6.56
CA VAL A 228 -11.33 -2.46 -5.75
C VAL A 228 -10.06 -3.28 -5.97
N HIS A 229 -10.17 -4.61 -6.02
CA HIS A 229 -9.03 -5.49 -6.29
C HIS A 229 -8.51 -5.37 -7.73
N ALA A 230 -9.39 -5.15 -8.69
CA ALA A 230 -9.05 -4.82 -10.07
C ALA A 230 -8.27 -3.51 -10.18
N ILE A 231 -8.68 -2.44 -9.49
CA ILE A 231 -7.92 -1.18 -9.41
C ILE A 231 -6.51 -1.43 -8.85
N LYS A 232 -6.40 -2.22 -7.78
CA LYS A 232 -5.09 -2.60 -7.21
C LYS A 232 -4.26 -3.45 -8.19
N LEU A 233 -4.88 -4.28 -9.04
CA LEU A 233 -4.20 -5.03 -10.11
C LEU A 233 -3.63 -4.06 -11.15
N LEU A 234 -4.41 -3.07 -11.61
CA LEU A 234 -3.95 -2.06 -12.57
C LEU A 234 -2.70 -1.34 -12.05
N VAL A 235 -2.72 -0.91 -10.80
CA VAL A 235 -1.56 -0.26 -10.17
C VAL A 235 -0.34 -1.18 -10.15
N ARG A 236 -0.51 -2.45 -9.73
CA ARG A 236 0.61 -3.40 -9.67
C ARG A 236 1.18 -3.73 -11.06
N TRP A 237 0.32 -3.85 -12.06
CA TRP A 237 0.74 -4.06 -13.45
C TRP A 237 1.61 -2.91 -13.95
N LEU A 238 1.17 -1.66 -13.74
CA LEU A 238 1.98 -0.49 -14.08
C LEU A 238 3.29 -0.45 -13.27
N LEU A 239 3.24 -0.67 -11.96
CA LEU A 239 4.46 -0.72 -11.13
C LEU A 239 5.43 -1.85 -11.51
N GLY A 240 4.96 -2.90 -12.20
CA GLY A 240 5.82 -3.89 -12.85
C GLY A 240 6.48 -3.34 -14.10
N MET A 241 5.71 -2.70 -14.99
CA MET A 241 6.21 -2.14 -16.25
C MET A 241 7.22 -1.00 -16.06
N LYS A 242 6.99 -0.11 -15.08
CA LYS A 242 7.83 1.07 -14.77
C LYS A 242 8.19 1.95 -15.98
N ASN A 243 7.30 1.99 -16.95
CA ASN A 243 7.41 2.86 -18.11
C ASN A 243 6.00 3.20 -18.63
N ASN A 244 5.93 4.16 -19.54
CA ASN A 244 4.67 4.58 -20.16
C ASN A 244 4.77 4.69 -21.69
N GLN A 245 5.61 3.86 -22.33
CA GLN A 245 5.78 3.89 -23.80
C GLN A 245 4.47 3.54 -24.54
N SER A 246 3.67 2.64 -23.97
CA SER A 246 2.39 2.19 -24.54
C SER A 246 1.19 3.09 -24.19
N LYS A 247 1.39 4.21 -23.49
CA LYS A 247 0.33 5.09 -22.95
C LYS A 247 -0.69 4.38 -22.04
N SER A 248 -0.32 3.23 -21.48
CA SER A 248 -1.17 2.43 -20.59
C SER A 248 -1.40 3.15 -19.26
N ALA A 249 -0.41 3.89 -18.77
CA ALA A 249 -0.57 4.66 -17.53
C ALA A 249 -1.48 5.88 -17.74
N ASN A 250 -1.38 6.61 -18.87
CA ASN A 250 -2.33 7.70 -19.17
C ASN A 250 -3.78 7.20 -19.19
N SER A 251 -4.03 6.07 -19.86
CA SER A 251 -5.38 5.48 -19.94
C SER A 251 -5.89 5.10 -18.55
N THR A 252 -5.03 4.53 -17.71
CA THR A 252 -5.37 4.17 -16.32
C THR A 252 -5.65 5.39 -15.46
N LEU A 253 -4.79 6.43 -15.51
CA LEU A 253 -4.98 7.67 -14.77
C LEU A 253 -6.28 8.37 -15.17
N ARG A 254 -6.62 8.39 -16.46
CA ARG A 254 -7.89 8.93 -16.95
C ARG A 254 -9.10 8.15 -16.41
N LEU A 255 -9.03 6.83 -16.39
CA LEU A 255 -10.07 5.97 -15.82
C LEU A 255 -10.27 6.24 -14.31
N LEU A 256 -9.18 6.32 -13.55
CA LEU A 256 -9.23 6.61 -12.11
C LEU A 256 -9.78 8.01 -11.83
N SER A 257 -9.41 8.99 -12.66
CA SER A 257 -9.93 10.36 -12.56
C SER A 257 -11.41 10.42 -12.88
N ALA A 258 -11.86 9.74 -13.94
CA ALA A 258 -13.28 9.64 -14.28
C ALA A 258 -14.10 9.01 -13.15
N MET A 259 -13.54 8.03 -12.43
CA MET A 259 -14.18 7.43 -11.26
C MET A 259 -14.31 8.43 -10.08
N LEU A 260 -13.35 9.33 -9.90
CA LEU A 260 -13.46 10.39 -8.89
C LEU A 260 -14.48 11.47 -9.30
N VAL A 261 -14.49 11.89 -10.57
CA VAL A 261 -15.45 12.87 -11.11
C VAL A 261 -16.90 12.37 -11.03
N SER A 262 -17.12 11.09 -11.32
CA SER A 262 -18.44 10.44 -11.21
C SER A 262 -18.82 10.03 -9.78
N GLU A 263 -18.09 10.54 -8.78
CA GLU A 263 -18.29 10.26 -7.36
C GLU A 263 -18.28 8.75 -7.00
N GLY A 264 -17.65 7.91 -7.83
CA GLY A 264 -17.58 6.46 -7.68
C GLY A 264 -18.57 5.67 -8.54
N ASP A 265 -19.53 6.32 -9.21
CA ASP A 265 -20.48 5.68 -10.14
C ASP A 265 -20.02 5.83 -11.60
N LEU A 266 -18.98 5.07 -11.97
CA LEU A 266 -18.33 5.17 -13.29
C LEU A 266 -19.28 4.92 -14.47
N THR A 267 -20.37 4.17 -14.28
CA THR A 267 -21.35 3.88 -15.35
C THR A 267 -22.49 4.90 -15.40
N GLU A 268 -22.62 5.74 -14.37
CA GLU A 268 -23.70 6.70 -14.16
C GLU A 268 -25.12 6.09 -14.17
N GLN A 269 -25.23 4.77 -13.97
CA GLN A 269 -26.50 4.04 -13.97
C GLN A 269 -27.24 4.14 -12.64
N LYS A 270 -26.64 4.74 -11.60
CA LYS A 270 -27.22 4.88 -10.25
C LYS A 270 -27.63 3.55 -9.62
N LYS A 271 -26.89 2.48 -9.97
CA LYS A 271 -27.08 1.13 -9.42
C LYS A 271 -26.22 0.88 -8.18
N ILE A 272 -25.06 1.52 -8.09
CA ILE A 272 -24.11 1.34 -6.99
C ILE A 272 -24.64 2.03 -5.73
N SER A 273 -24.46 1.39 -4.56
CA SER A 273 -24.82 2.00 -3.27
C SER A 273 -23.88 3.15 -2.90
N LYS A 274 -24.33 4.11 -2.08
CA LYS A 274 -23.47 5.22 -1.63
C LYS A 274 -22.25 4.76 -0.85
N SER A 275 -22.38 3.71 -0.03
CA SER A 275 -21.27 3.11 0.70
C SER A 275 -20.24 2.47 -0.24
N ASP A 276 -20.70 1.83 -1.31
CA ASP A 276 -19.82 1.22 -2.31
C ASP A 276 -19.13 2.28 -3.18
N MET A 277 -19.84 3.34 -3.57
CA MET A 277 -19.26 4.51 -4.25
C MET A 277 -18.11 5.11 -3.44
N SER A 278 -18.28 5.23 -2.12
CA SER A 278 -17.23 5.70 -1.20
C SER A 278 -15.99 4.78 -1.22
N ARG A 279 -16.17 3.45 -1.31
CA ARG A 279 -15.05 2.49 -1.46
C ARG A 279 -14.31 2.68 -2.78
N LEU A 280 -15.03 2.94 -3.87
CA LEU A 280 -14.46 3.17 -5.19
C LEU A 280 -13.69 4.49 -5.27
N ARG A 281 -14.22 5.59 -4.71
CA ARG A 281 -13.49 6.87 -4.61
C ARG A 281 -12.19 6.71 -3.83
N LEU A 282 -12.23 6.05 -2.67
CA LEU A 282 -11.03 5.76 -1.88
C LEU A 282 -10.02 4.91 -2.67
N ALA A 283 -10.48 3.90 -3.40
CA ALA A 283 -9.61 3.04 -4.21
C ALA A 283 -8.94 3.83 -5.35
N ALA A 284 -9.70 4.68 -6.05
CA ALA A 284 -9.18 5.51 -7.14
C ALA A 284 -8.16 6.54 -6.66
N GLY A 285 -8.48 7.32 -5.62
CA GLY A 285 -7.55 8.29 -5.03
C GLY A 285 -6.28 7.62 -4.50
N ALA A 286 -6.42 6.49 -3.80
CA ALA A 286 -5.27 5.72 -3.31
C ALA A 286 -4.41 5.14 -4.46
N ALA A 287 -5.02 4.79 -5.60
CA ALA A 287 -4.32 4.29 -6.78
C ALA A 287 -3.49 5.40 -7.46
N ILE A 288 -4.06 6.58 -7.67
CA ILE A 288 -3.34 7.74 -8.22
C ILE A 288 -2.16 8.10 -7.32
N MET A 289 -2.40 8.22 -5.99
CA MET A 289 -1.34 8.48 -5.01
C MET A 289 -0.25 7.39 -5.01
N LYS A 290 -0.62 6.13 -5.25
CA LYS A 290 0.36 5.04 -5.30
C LYS A 290 1.21 5.09 -6.56
N LEU A 291 0.63 5.45 -7.70
CA LEU A 291 1.37 5.65 -8.96
C LEU A 291 2.30 6.86 -8.88
N ALA A 292 1.88 7.94 -8.21
CA ALA A 292 2.71 9.13 -7.99
C ALA A 292 4.00 8.87 -7.19
N GLN A 293 4.14 7.71 -6.54
CA GLN A 293 5.38 7.31 -5.87
C GLN A 293 6.45 6.77 -6.83
N GLU A 294 6.09 6.51 -8.09
CA GLU A 294 7.01 6.03 -9.12
C GLU A 294 7.22 7.15 -10.15
N GLN A 295 8.49 7.54 -10.37
CA GLN A 295 8.84 8.77 -11.07
C GLN A 295 8.24 8.86 -12.48
N CYS A 296 8.31 7.77 -13.26
CA CYS A 296 7.79 7.76 -14.63
C CYS A 296 6.26 7.98 -14.71
N TYR A 297 5.54 7.73 -13.62
CA TYR A 297 4.10 7.96 -13.54
C TYR A 297 3.78 9.30 -12.90
N HIS A 298 4.59 9.75 -11.94
CA HIS A 298 4.53 11.11 -11.43
C HIS A 298 4.64 12.16 -12.53
N GLU A 299 5.59 11.99 -13.46
CA GLU A 299 5.84 12.93 -14.57
C GLU A 299 4.66 13.11 -15.54
N ILE A 300 3.73 12.15 -15.59
CA ILE A 300 2.56 12.20 -16.49
C ILE A 300 1.24 12.53 -15.77
N ILE A 301 1.24 12.59 -14.44
CA ILE A 301 0.06 13.01 -13.67
C ILE A 301 -0.11 14.52 -13.89
N THR A 302 -1.26 14.92 -14.42
CA THR A 302 -1.53 16.34 -14.68
C THR A 302 -1.86 17.09 -13.38
N PRO A 303 -1.69 18.43 -13.35
CA PRO A 303 -2.12 19.24 -12.21
C PRO A 303 -3.59 19.02 -11.81
N GLU A 304 -4.48 18.90 -12.80
CA GLU A 304 -5.90 18.60 -12.59
C GLU A 304 -6.11 17.24 -11.90
N GLN A 305 -5.40 16.20 -12.33
CA GLN A 305 -5.47 14.88 -11.71
C GLN A 305 -4.93 14.88 -10.28
N PHE A 306 -3.85 15.65 -10.04
CA PHE A 306 -3.32 15.86 -8.69
C PHE A 306 -4.33 16.58 -7.79
N GLN A 307 -4.93 17.68 -8.26
CA GLN A 307 -5.94 18.45 -7.52
C GLN A 307 -7.15 17.58 -7.18
N LEU A 308 -7.70 16.88 -8.17
CA LEU A 308 -8.83 15.95 -8.00
C LEU A 308 -8.51 14.85 -6.99
N CYS A 309 -7.31 14.26 -7.05
CA CYS A 309 -6.85 13.28 -6.06
C CYS A 309 -6.71 13.90 -4.67
N GLY A 310 -6.22 15.14 -4.57
CA GLY A 310 -6.10 15.88 -3.31
C GLY A 310 -7.44 16.10 -2.61
N LEU A 311 -8.50 16.37 -3.36
CA LEU A 311 -9.85 16.61 -2.82
C LEU A 311 -10.48 15.39 -2.10
N VAL A 312 -9.96 14.18 -2.33
CA VAL A 312 -10.39 12.97 -1.60
C VAL A 312 -10.17 13.13 -0.08
N ILE A 313 -9.26 14.02 0.35
CA ILE A 313 -9.07 14.31 1.77
C ILE A 313 -10.26 15.03 2.43
N ASN A 314 -11.14 15.62 1.62
CA ASN A 314 -12.37 16.32 2.02
C ASN A 314 -13.65 15.59 1.57
N ASP A 315 -13.56 14.29 1.24
CA ASP A 315 -14.71 13.44 0.88
C ASP A 315 -15.86 13.52 1.92
N GLU A 316 -17.12 13.44 1.46
CA GLU A 316 -18.30 13.40 2.34
C GLU A 316 -18.21 12.27 3.38
N CYS A 317 -17.60 11.14 3.01
CA CYS A 317 -17.47 9.97 3.86
C CYS A 317 -16.25 10.11 4.78
N TYR A 318 -16.50 10.10 6.09
CA TYR A 318 -15.46 10.20 7.12
C TYR A 318 -14.35 9.16 6.95
N GLN A 319 -14.72 7.90 6.67
CA GLN A 319 -13.77 6.79 6.53
C GLN A 319 -12.87 6.97 5.30
N VAL A 320 -13.41 7.51 4.20
CA VAL A 320 -12.62 7.83 3.00
C VAL A 320 -11.54 8.86 3.35
N ARG A 321 -11.93 9.99 3.96
CA ARG A 321 -11.00 11.03 4.42
C ARG A 321 -9.94 10.46 5.37
N GLN A 322 -10.37 9.64 6.33
CA GLN A 322 -9.50 9.04 7.33
C GLN A 322 -8.44 8.13 6.70
N ILE A 323 -8.86 7.14 5.91
CA ILE A 323 -7.97 6.15 5.32
C ILE A 323 -7.07 6.80 4.27
N PHE A 324 -7.58 7.75 3.47
CA PHE A 324 -6.78 8.48 2.49
C PHE A 324 -5.66 9.29 3.16
N ALA A 325 -5.97 10.06 4.21
CA ALA A 325 -4.98 10.83 4.95
C ALA A 325 -3.90 9.95 5.62
N GLN A 326 -4.27 8.76 6.11
CA GLN A 326 -3.31 7.79 6.65
C GLN A 326 -2.36 7.27 5.56
N LYS A 327 -2.87 6.94 4.37
CA LYS A 327 -2.04 6.51 3.23
C LYS A 327 -1.10 7.63 2.78
N LEU A 328 -1.62 8.85 2.69
CA LEU A 328 -0.85 10.06 2.39
C LEU A 328 0.30 10.24 3.40
N HIS A 329 -0.03 10.21 4.69
CA HIS A 329 0.95 10.32 5.77
C HIS A 329 2.05 9.27 5.66
N VAL A 330 1.68 7.99 5.56
CA VAL A 330 2.64 6.87 5.50
C VAL A 330 3.57 6.97 4.28
N ALA A 331 3.04 7.36 3.11
CA ALA A 331 3.85 7.53 1.92
C ALA A 331 4.83 8.71 2.03
N LEU A 332 4.39 9.83 2.61
CA LEU A 332 5.22 11.02 2.80
C LEU A 332 6.31 10.82 3.85
N VAL A 333 6.07 10.12 4.96
CA VAL A 333 7.11 9.89 6.00
C VAL A 333 8.16 8.88 5.55
N LYS A 334 7.81 8.01 4.60
CA LYS A 334 8.77 7.13 3.92
C LYS A 334 9.56 7.83 2.82
N LEU A 335 9.31 9.13 2.58
CA LEU A 335 9.93 9.93 1.52
C LEU A 335 9.73 9.33 0.11
N LEU A 336 8.64 8.59 -0.11
CA LEU A 336 8.30 7.96 -1.39
C LEU A 336 7.40 8.85 -2.26
N LEU A 337 6.61 9.71 -1.62
CA LEU A 337 5.68 10.57 -2.32
C LEU A 337 6.29 11.98 -2.52
N PRO A 338 6.12 12.59 -3.71
CA PRO A 338 6.58 13.94 -4.00
C PRO A 338 6.07 14.99 -3.01
N LEU A 339 6.82 16.08 -2.86
CA LEU A 339 6.58 17.08 -1.81
C LEU A 339 5.25 17.82 -1.99
N GLU A 340 4.77 18.00 -3.22
CA GLU A 340 3.48 18.66 -3.49
C GLU A 340 2.30 17.95 -2.82
N TYR A 341 2.36 16.65 -2.60
CA TYR A 341 1.31 15.93 -1.89
C TYR A 341 1.25 16.29 -0.39
N LEU A 342 2.32 16.86 0.18
CA LEU A 342 2.27 17.44 1.53
C LEU A 342 1.28 18.62 1.58
N ALA A 343 1.10 19.35 0.47
CA ALA A 343 0.18 20.48 0.37
C ALA A 343 -1.28 20.08 0.63
N VAL A 344 -1.64 18.83 0.34
CA VAL A 344 -3.00 18.29 0.53
C VAL A 344 -3.45 18.37 1.99
N PHE A 345 -2.52 18.34 2.96
CA PHE A 345 -2.88 18.54 4.38
C PHE A 345 -3.44 19.93 4.70
N ALA A 346 -3.19 20.96 3.87
CA ALA A 346 -3.80 22.28 4.06
C ALA A 346 -5.33 22.23 3.94
N LEU A 347 -5.85 21.35 3.08
CA LEU A 347 -7.29 21.16 2.88
C LEU A 347 -7.99 20.59 4.13
N CYS A 348 -7.25 19.90 5.01
CA CYS A 348 -7.80 19.39 6.28
C CYS A 348 -8.28 20.49 7.23
N ALA A 349 -7.89 21.75 7.02
CA ALA A 349 -8.44 22.86 7.81
C ALA A 349 -9.97 22.96 7.71
N LYS A 350 -10.53 22.57 6.54
CA LYS A 350 -11.97 22.51 6.27
C LYS A 350 -12.67 21.30 6.91
N ASP A 351 -11.93 20.37 7.51
CA ASP A 351 -12.51 19.15 8.06
C ASP A 351 -13.42 19.48 9.27
N PRO A 352 -14.72 19.12 9.24
CA PRO A 352 -15.64 19.45 10.32
C PRO A 352 -15.26 18.76 11.64
N VAL A 353 -14.53 17.64 11.57
CA VAL A 353 -14.16 16.84 12.74
C VAL A 353 -12.87 17.36 13.36
N LYS A 354 -12.91 17.73 14.64
CA LYS A 354 -11.76 18.32 15.35
C LYS A 354 -10.59 17.34 15.46
N GLU A 355 -10.88 16.08 15.73
CA GLU A 355 -9.90 14.99 15.86
C GLU A 355 -9.12 14.79 14.56
N ARG A 356 -9.78 14.98 13.42
CA ARG A 356 -9.16 14.90 12.09
C ARG A 356 -8.19 16.03 11.84
N ARG A 357 -8.58 17.27 12.15
CA ARG A 357 -7.69 18.45 12.11
C ARG A 357 -6.46 18.25 13.00
N ALA A 358 -6.65 17.76 14.23
CA ALA A 358 -5.56 17.46 15.15
C ALA A 358 -4.62 16.38 14.61
N HIS A 359 -5.16 15.29 14.07
CA HIS A 359 -4.37 14.21 13.47
C HIS A 359 -3.59 14.68 12.23
N ALA A 360 -4.22 15.44 11.33
CA ALA A 360 -3.55 16.02 10.16
C ALA A 360 -2.38 16.94 10.56
N ARG A 361 -2.55 17.76 11.61
CA ARG A 361 -1.48 18.60 12.16
C ARG A 361 -0.31 17.76 12.70
N GLN A 362 -0.60 16.66 13.40
CA GLN A 362 0.43 15.72 13.87
C GLN A 362 1.18 15.06 12.69
N CYS A 363 0.46 14.64 11.66
CA CYS A 363 1.02 14.07 10.43
C CYS A 363 1.94 15.07 9.71
N LEU A 364 1.54 16.33 9.63
CA LEU A 364 2.35 17.41 9.05
C LEU A 364 3.64 17.63 9.87
N LEU A 365 3.54 17.79 11.19
CA LEU A 365 4.68 17.94 12.08
C LEU A 365 5.70 16.82 11.92
N LYS A 366 5.24 15.55 11.89
CA LYS A 366 6.12 14.40 11.73
C LYS A 366 6.81 14.40 10.36
N ASN A 367 6.09 14.74 9.29
CA ASN A 367 6.66 14.80 7.94
C ASN A 367 7.76 15.85 7.79
N ILE A 368 7.55 17.03 8.38
CA ILE A 368 8.56 18.11 8.40
C ILE A 368 9.77 17.67 9.22
N SER A 369 9.55 17.10 10.41
CA SER A 369 10.64 16.63 11.28
C SER A 369 11.51 15.56 10.62
N VAL A 370 10.90 14.56 9.96
CA VAL A 370 11.65 13.48 9.28
C VAL A 370 12.49 14.04 8.13
N ARG A 371 11.94 14.95 7.33
CA ARG A 371 12.68 15.60 6.22
C ARG A 371 13.86 16.41 6.72
N ARG A 372 13.65 17.26 7.74
CA ARG A 372 14.71 18.08 8.33
C ARG A 372 15.82 17.22 8.94
N GLU A 373 15.48 16.15 9.65
CA GLU A 373 16.47 15.23 10.21
C GLU A 373 17.24 14.48 9.12
N TYR A 374 16.55 14.03 8.07
CA TYR A 374 17.19 13.38 6.92
C TYR A 374 18.22 14.31 6.25
N ILE A 375 17.86 15.57 6.00
CA ILE A 375 18.77 16.58 5.41
C ILE A 375 19.96 16.84 6.32
N LYS A 376 19.77 16.82 7.65
CA LYS A 376 20.85 17.04 8.62
C LYS A 376 21.84 15.88 8.68
N GLN A 377 21.37 14.64 8.58
CA GLN A 377 22.18 13.43 8.74
C GLN A 377 22.88 13.00 7.44
N ASN A 378 22.39 13.43 6.28
CA ASN A 378 22.85 12.95 4.98
C ASN A 378 23.34 14.14 4.11
N PRO A 379 24.45 13.98 3.36
CA PRO A 379 24.79 14.96 2.33
C PRO A 379 23.73 14.91 1.22
N VAL A 380 23.08 16.05 0.95
CA VAL A 380 21.99 16.16 -0.04
C VAL A 380 22.42 17.07 -1.19
N THR A 381 22.24 16.64 -2.43
CA THR A 381 22.46 17.48 -3.61
C THR A 381 21.42 18.62 -3.68
N GLN A 382 21.74 19.70 -4.39
CA GLN A 382 20.82 20.83 -4.52
C GLN A 382 19.46 20.44 -5.15
N GLU A 383 19.47 19.58 -6.17
CA GLU A 383 18.26 19.07 -6.80
C GLU A 383 17.40 18.26 -5.82
N LYS A 384 18.03 17.35 -5.07
CA LYS A 384 17.32 16.54 -4.08
C LYS A 384 16.83 17.38 -2.89
N LEU A 385 17.52 18.46 -2.55
CA LEU A 385 17.10 19.39 -1.52
C LEU A 385 15.75 20.03 -1.83
N ILE A 386 15.50 20.40 -3.10
CA ILE A 386 14.19 20.97 -3.51
C ILE A 386 13.05 19.98 -3.23
N SER A 387 13.27 18.69 -3.49
CA SER A 387 12.28 17.64 -3.24
C SER A 387 12.07 17.29 -1.76
N LEU A 388 12.98 17.72 -0.87
CA LEU A 388 12.99 17.32 0.55
C LEU A 388 12.74 18.48 1.51
N LEU A 389 13.18 19.70 1.19
CA LEU A 389 13.10 20.83 2.09
C LEU A 389 11.62 21.25 2.25
N PRO A 390 11.03 21.14 3.46
CA PRO A 390 9.60 21.31 3.65
C PRO A 390 9.04 22.66 3.19
N GLU A 391 9.85 23.72 3.24
CA GLU A 391 9.48 25.06 2.82
C GLU A 391 9.00 25.13 1.36
N TYR A 392 9.49 24.26 0.47
CA TYR A 392 9.03 24.16 -0.92
C TYR A 392 7.60 23.63 -1.08
N VAL A 393 6.91 23.26 0.01
CA VAL A 393 5.47 22.93 -0.05
C VAL A 393 4.60 24.16 -0.34
N VAL A 394 5.07 25.36 0.02
CA VAL A 394 4.24 26.58 -0.01
C VAL A 394 3.73 26.95 -1.40
N PRO A 395 4.54 26.92 -2.48
CA PRO A 395 4.04 27.12 -3.83
C PRO A 395 2.93 26.14 -4.22
N TYR A 396 3.10 24.85 -3.91
CA TYR A 396 2.10 23.82 -4.21
C TYR A 396 0.81 24.03 -3.43
N MET A 397 0.91 24.41 -2.15
CA MET A 397 -0.26 24.76 -1.33
C MET A 397 -1.02 25.95 -1.91
N ILE A 398 -0.32 27.03 -2.29
CA ILE A 398 -0.97 28.21 -2.88
C ILE A 398 -1.68 27.83 -4.19
N HIS A 399 -1.01 27.10 -5.08
CA HIS A 399 -1.59 26.66 -6.35
C HIS A 399 -2.79 25.72 -6.14
N LEU A 400 -2.71 24.79 -5.18
CA LEU A 400 -3.81 23.87 -4.84
C LEU A 400 -5.03 24.64 -4.32
N LEU A 401 -4.83 25.60 -3.42
CA LEU A 401 -5.91 26.40 -2.84
C LEU A 401 -6.51 27.40 -3.83
N ALA A 402 -5.71 27.95 -4.75
CA ALA A 402 -6.19 28.82 -5.81
C ALA A 402 -7.12 28.10 -6.80
N HIS A 403 -7.00 26.78 -6.91
CA HIS A 403 -7.82 25.90 -7.75
C HIS A 403 -8.83 25.07 -6.95
N ASP A 404 -9.04 25.39 -5.67
CA ASP A 404 -10.02 24.70 -4.86
C ASP A 404 -11.44 24.97 -5.42
N PRO A 405 -12.30 23.93 -5.61
CA PRO A 405 -13.62 24.12 -6.19
C PRO A 405 -14.54 25.05 -5.41
N ASP A 406 -14.31 25.22 -4.10
CA ASP A 406 -15.10 26.14 -3.27
C ASP A 406 -14.66 27.60 -3.48
N PHE A 407 -13.44 27.84 -4.01
CA PHE A 407 -12.86 29.17 -4.21
C PHE A 407 -13.25 29.79 -5.57
N THR A 408 -14.53 30.12 -5.69
CA THR A 408 -15.13 30.65 -6.95
C THR A 408 -15.16 32.18 -7.03
N LYS A 409 -15.05 32.88 -5.89
CA LYS A 409 -15.24 34.32 -5.80
C LYS A 409 -14.09 34.96 -4.99
N PRO A 410 -12.98 35.32 -5.66
CA PRO A 410 -11.75 35.78 -5.00
C PRO A 410 -11.84 37.06 -4.17
N HIS A 411 -12.95 37.80 -4.29
CA HIS A 411 -13.18 39.07 -3.57
C HIS A 411 -14.12 38.90 -2.36
N GLU A 412 -14.72 37.72 -2.17
CA GLU A 412 -15.61 37.47 -1.03
C GLU A 412 -14.80 37.19 0.24
N TYR A 413 -15.16 37.89 1.32
CA TYR A 413 -14.47 37.79 2.60
C TYR A 413 -14.48 36.37 3.20
N GLU A 414 -15.62 35.68 3.16
CA GLU A 414 -15.73 34.33 3.73
C GLU A 414 -14.86 33.32 2.98
N GLN A 415 -14.84 33.36 1.64
CA GLN A 415 -13.96 32.48 0.86
C GLN A 415 -12.47 32.78 1.12
N LEU A 416 -12.08 34.06 1.21
CA LEU A 416 -10.71 34.44 1.56
C LEU A 416 -10.33 34.01 2.99
N LYS A 417 -11.28 34.00 3.92
CA LYS A 417 -11.09 33.52 5.29
C LYS A 417 -10.85 32.02 5.30
N ASP A 418 -11.60 31.23 4.53
CA ASP A 418 -11.38 29.79 4.40
C ASP A 418 -9.99 29.48 3.83
N ILE A 419 -9.58 30.20 2.78
CA ILE A 419 -8.24 30.08 2.19
C ILE A 419 -7.16 30.44 3.21
N LYS A 420 -7.36 31.52 3.97
CA LYS A 420 -6.44 31.92 5.06
C LYS A 420 -6.31 30.82 6.11
N GLU A 421 -7.41 30.19 6.52
CA GLU A 421 -7.39 29.11 7.50
C GLU A 421 -6.60 27.89 6.99
N CYS A 422 -6.79 27.51 5.72
CA CYS A 422 -5.98 26.47 5.06
C CYS A 422 -4.48 26.81 5.01
N LEU A 423 -4.14 28.04 4.59
CA LEU A 423 -2.75 28.51 4.56
C LEU A 423 -2.13 28.49 5.96
N TRP A 424 -2.86 29.00 6.95
CA TRP A 424 -2.39 29.08 8.33
C TRP A 424 -2.18 27.69 8.95
N PHE A 425 -3.07 26.74 8.66
CA PHE A 425 -2.97 25.36 9.13
C PHE A 425 -1.60 24.72 8.80
N MET A 426 -1.04 25.05 7.64
CA MET A 426 0.29 24.58 7.24
C MET A 426 1.42 25.48 7.73
N LEU A 427 1.29 26.80 7.56
CA LEU A 427 2.35 27.77 7.88
C LEU A 427 2.68 27.79 9.37
N GLU A 428 1.67 27.68 10.25
CA GLU A 428 1.87 27.62 11.70
C GLU A 428 2.87 26.51 12.08
N VAL A 429 2.71 25.34 11.46
CA VAL A 429 3.56 24.16 11.70
C VAL A 429 4.94 24.30 11.05
N LEU A 430 5.00 24.84 9.83
CA LEU A 430 6.24 25.02 9.09
C LEU A 430 7.18 26.05 9.76
N MET A 431 6.59 27.12 10.29
CA MET A 431 7.28 28.27 10.91
C MET A 431 7.56 28.08 12.41
N THR A 432 7.11 26.99 13.04
CA THR A 432 7.31 26.75 14.48
C THR A 432 8.79 26.78 14.89
N LYS A 433 9.70 26.37 13.99
CA LYS A 433 11.15 26.50 14.18
C LYS A 433 11.70 27.51 13.17
N ASN A 434 11.99 28.72 13.62
CA ASN A 434 12.65 29.75 12.81
C ASN A 434 14.16 29.51 12.73
N GLU A 435 14.55 28.34 12.19
CA GLU A 435 15.94 27.97 11.95
C GLU A 435 16.32 28.36 10.50
N ASN A 436 17.58 28.76 10.27
CA ASN A 436 18.17 28.99 8.94
C ASN A 436 17.43 29.99 8.02
N ASN A 437 16.94 31.11 8.55
CA ASN A 437 16.24 32.15 7.77
C ASN A 437 14.98 31.65 7.02
N SER A 438 14.33 30.58 7.52
CA SER A 438 13.14 29.98 6.89
C SER A 438 12.05 31.01 6.55
N HIS A 439 11.77 32.00 7.41
CA HIS A 439 10.76 33.03 7.14
C HIS A 439 11.10 33.93 5.93
N ALA A 440 12.36 34.36 5.80
CA ALA A 440 12.80 35.17 4.68
C ALA A 440 12.74 34.36 3.37
N PHE A 441 13.09 33.08 3.44
CA PHE A 441 12.99 32.15 2.32
C PHE A 441 11.54 31.95 1.85
N LEU A 442 10.61 31.71 2.78
CA LEU A 442 9.17 31.60 2.49
C LEU A 442 8.63 32.87 1.83
N ARG A 443 8.94 34.04 2.41
CA ARG A 443 8.53 35.33 1.84
C ARG A 443 9.03 35.50 0.42
N LYS A 444 10.31 35.17 0.16
CA LYS A 444 10.90 35.30 -1.17
C LYS A 444 10.21 34.39 -2.20
N MET A 445 9.82 33.17 -1.82
CA MET A 445 9.06 32.29 -2.70
C MET A 445 7.70 32.89 -3.07
N VAL A 446 6.96 33.44 -2.10
CA VAL A 446 5.66 34.08 -2.36
C VAL A 446 5.81 35.34 -3.24
N GLU A 447 6.84 36.15 -3.01
CA GLU A 447 7.17 37.30 -3.88
C GLU A 447 7.43 36.87 -5.32
N ASN A 448 8.13 35.75 -5.52
CA ASN A 448 8.41 35.21 -6.85
C ASN A 448 7.15 34.65 -7.53
N ILE A 449 6.24 33.98 -6.80
CA ILE A 449 4.96 33.48 -7.36
C ILE A 449 4.15 34.62 -7.98
N LYS A 450 4.18 35.81 -7.37
CA LYS A 450 3.50 37.00 -7.93
C LYS A 450 4.11 37.50 -9.25
N GLN A 451 5.32 37.05 -9.60
CA GLN A 451 6.00 37.38 -10.85
C GLN A 451 5.89 36.26 -11.90
N THR A 452 5.26 35.14 -11.56
CA THR A 452 4.99 34.04 -12.48
C THR A 452 3.55 34.08 -12.99
N LYS A 453 3.24 33.19 -13.93
CA LYS A 453 1.88 32.92 -14.36
C LYS A 453 1.47 31.54 -13.86
N ASP A 454 0.18 31.33 -13.83
CA ASP A 454 -0.43 30.03 -13.58
C ASP A 454 -0.02 29.00 -14.65
#